data_AF-A0A1R3HDD5-F1
#
_entry.id   AF-A0A1R3HDD5-F1
#
_cell.length_a   1.000
_cell.length_b   1.000
_cell.length_c   1.000
_cell.angle_alpha   90.00
_cell.angle_beta   90.00
_cell.angle_gamma   90.00
#
_symmetry.space_group_name_H-M   'P 1'
#
loop_
_entity.id
_entity.type
_entity.pdbx_description
1 polymer ?
#
loop_
_entity_poly.entity_id
_entity_poly.type
_entity_poly.pdbx_seq_one_letter_code
_entity_poly.pdbx_strand_id
1 'polypeptide(L)'
;MVKTDDVVNKSRLGNKAVEGNLIDALPNDILVSILSLLNSEEVARTSILSHRWRFINWVNNTLKSHQGTTIDEFTVCFVVDVDVDEGSYCKPDINGWIIFAFEKKVRSLHLDFKKSWENYNPWENYTLTTQFLSNYTIGSLEVLRLIDVEVTGEVVEYILSACPLLEVLRIEGSESLAQLNVSGPSLKLKSLEIIHCLELEYIEISSVPNLMSLTYFGEIVIGVVKDVPNLIKASISGFFASHFMKKNCHYSGLLSQLKTLVLDLSMEQICRSSSKLPKLKNLKHLELVLDGEDFHSLVCCVKFLKMSPFLHRLTLKVENLGRFRKFREVNEEEPEKAHRHLKLIEFIGFVGLAVDMELILCLLKSAVSLKRLTIVPCTKYYFGAVIPTKDAELISAARRRAKKLETRLPPSAELVIL
;
A
#
# COMPACT_ATOMS: atom_id res chain seq x y z
N MET A 1 6.11 -43.53 40.21
CA MET A 1 7.54 -43.44 40.60
C MET A 1 8.21 -42.58 39.52
N VAL A 2 8.72 -41.38 39.80
CA VAL A 2 10.00 -41.11 40.51
C VAL A 2 11.16 -41.66 39.65
N LYS A 3 12.09 -40.88 39.08
CA LYS A 3 12.55 -39.51 39.41
C LYS A 3 13.20 -38.77 38.21
N THR A 4 13.40 -37.48 38.45
CA THR A 4 14.18 -36.41 37.78
C THR A 4 15.51 -36.80 37.11
N ASP A 5 15.98 -35.95 36.17
CA ASP A 5 17.09 -35.00 36.45
C ASP A 5 17.22 -33.91 35.36
N ASP A 6 17.54 -32.68 35.80
CA ASP A 6 17.91 -31.52 34.97
C ASP A 6 19.34 -31.64 34.44
N VAL A 7 19.69 -30.93 33.36
CA VAL A 7 20.84 -29.99 33.33
C VAL A 7 20.72 -29.03 32.14
N VAL A 8 20.54 -27.76 32.50
CA VAL A 8 20.98 -26.50 31.88
C VAL A 8 21.91 -26.59 30.66
N ASN A 9 21.59 -25.83 29.61
CA ASN A 9 22.62 -25.05 28.91
C ASN A 9 22.10 -23.69 28.39
N LYS A 10 22.66 -22.58 28.92
CA LYS A 10 22.35 -21.20 28.53
C LYS A 10 23.44 -20.63 27.63
N SER A 11 23.09 -20.12 26.44
CA SER A 11 23.78 -19.03 25.72
C SER A 11 23.17 -18.84 24.32
N ARG A 12 23.08 -17.65 23.70
CA ARG A 12 23.32 -16.25 24.10
C ARG A 12 22.80 -15.37 22.94
N LEU A 13 22.39 -14.12 23.23
CA LEU A 13 22.15 -13.00 22.27
C LEU A 13 20.90 -13.17 21.35
N GLY A 14 20.00 -12.20 21.23
CA GLY A 14 19.87 -10.94 21.97
C GLY A 14 18.79 -10.03 21.36
N ASN A 15 17.81 -9.59 22.16
CA ASN A 15 16.83 -8.57 21.77
C ASN A 15 17.49 -7.18 21.72
N LYS A 16 17.02 -6.32 20.81
CA LYS A 16 17.01 -4.85 20.98
C LYS A 16 15.87 -4.23 20.17
N ALA A 17 14.75 -3.98 20.85
CA ALA A 17 13.94 -2.80 20.55
C ALA A 17 14.66 -1.54 21.09
N VAL A 18 14.36 -0.38 20.51
CA VAL A 18 14.65 0.94 21.11
C VAL A 18 13.48 1.87 20.80
N GLU A 19 12.48 1.82 21.68
CA GLU A 19 11.75 3.02 22.07
C GLU A 19 12.81 4.02 22.61
N GLY A 20 13.06 5.12 21.88
CA GLY A 20 13.99 6.19 22.27
C GLY A 20 13.37 7.11 23.34
N ASN A 21 13.90 8.31 23.64
CA ASN A 21 13.65 8.96 24.94
C ASN A 21 12.95 10.36 25.07
N LEU A 22 12.44 10.68 26.28
CA LEU A 22 11.70 11.87 26.83
C LEU A 22 12.66 12.66 27.71
N ILE A 23 13.20 11.91 28.67
CA ILE A 23 14.37 12.19 29.47
C ILE A 23 15.27 13.16 28.69
N ASP A 24 15.71 12.82 27.49
CA ASP A 24 16.65 13.62 26.70
C ASP A 24 16.15 14.94 26.06
N ALA A 25 15.04 15.54 26.54
CA ALA A 25 14.79 16.98 26.41
C ALA A 25 15.05 17.79 27.70
N LEU A 26 15.25 17.15 28.84
CA LEU A 26 15.67 17.82 30.08
C LEU A 26 17.19 18.10 30.08
N PRO A 27 17.64 19.19 30.71
CA PRO A 27 19.07 19.39 31.03
C PRO A 27 19.64 18.20 31.80
N ASN A 28 20.87 17.79 31.48
CA ASN A 28 21.51 16.57 32.04
C ASN A 28 21.56 16.57 33.58
N ASP A 29 21.66 17.73 34.21
CA ASP A 29 21.65 17.92 35.66
C ASP A 29 20.28 17.61 36.29
N ILE A 30 19.18 17.97 35.63
CA ILE A 30 17.82 17.60 36.06
C ILE A 30 17.60 16.09 35.87
N LEU A 31 18.17 15.50 34.81
CA LEU A 31 18.10 14.06 34.57
C LEU A 31 18.83 13.23 35.61
N VAL A 32 20.07 13.60 35.95
CA VAL A 32 20.83 12.94 37.02
C VAL A 32 20.08 13.06 38.35
N SER A 33 19.44 14.21 38.61
CA SER A 33 18.63 14.41 39.81
C SER A 33 17.41 13.47 39.86
N ILE A 34 16.63 13.36 38.78
CA ILE A 34 15.47 12.46 38.71
C ILE A 34 15.89 10.99 38.83
N LEU A 35 16.93 10.57 38.09
CA LEU A 35 17.41 9.19 38.11
C LEU A 35 18.03 8.78 39.46
N SER A 36 18.53 9.73 40.25
CA SER A 36 19.04 9.47 41.62
C SER A 36 17.94 9.17 42.65
N LEU A 37 16.68 9.46 42.33
CA LEU A 37 15.52 9.23 43.20
C LEU A 37 14.79 7.91 42.91
N LEU A 38 15.20 7.18 41.88
CA LEU A 38 14.56 5.96 41.39
C LEU A 38 15.41 4.71 41.70
N ASN A 39 14.73 3.58 41.86
CA ASN A 39 15.39 2.28 42.01
C ASN A 39 15.76 1.65 40.65
N SER A 40 16.57 0.60 40.68
CA SER A 40 17.14 -0.05 39.48
C SER A 40 16.12 -0.60 38.48
N GLU A 41 14.87 -0.87 38.90
CA GLU A 41 13.79 -1.33 38.02
C GLU A 41 13.07 -0.15 37.35
N GLU A 42 12.88 0.95 38.09
CA GLU A 42 12.21 2.18 37.62
C GLU A 42 13.05 2.93 36.58
N VAL A 43 14.38 2.95 36.75
CA VAL A 43 15.32 3.54 35.79
C VAL A 43 15.20 2.89 34.39
N ALA A 44 14.92 1.58 34.33
CA ALA A 44 14.76 0.87 33.06
C ALA A 44 13.43 1.16 32.34
N ARG A 45 12.36 1.52 33.08
CA ARG A 45 11.06 1.93 32.49
C ARG A 45 11.10 3.36 31.98
N THR A 46 11.73 4.28 32.73
CA THR A 46 11.81 5.69 32.31
C THR A 46 12.62 5.90 31.03
N SER A 47 13.44 4.93 30.63
CA SER A 47 14.10 4.92 29.32
C SER A 47 13.19 4.64 28.11
N ILE A 48 11.89 4.37 28.32
CA ILE A 48 10.89 3.96 27.31
C ILE A 48 9.67 4.91 27.21
N LEU A 49 9.27 5.52 28.33
CA LEU A 49 8.27 6.60 28.55
C LEU A 49 8.23 7.84 27.59
N SER A 50 8.76 7.72 26.37
CA SER A 50 10.00 8.45 26.18
C SER A 50 10.13 9.13 24.81
N HIS A 51 10.42 8.47 23.67
CA HIS A 51 10.84 9.17 22.42
C HIS A 51 9.79 10.18 21.96
N ARG A 52 8.57 9.64 22.04
CA ARG A 52 7.30 10.26 22.34
C ARG A 52 7.35 11.72 22.83
N TRP A 53 7.92 12.04 24.00
CA TRP A 53 7.95 13.42 24.51
C TRP A 53 8.95 14.31 23.78
N ARG A 54 10.15 13.82 23.42
CA ARG A 54 11.09 14.65 22.64
C ARG A 54 10.47 15.05 21.33
N PHE A 55 9.75 14.12 20.70
CA PHE A 55 8.89 14.39 19.54
C PHE A 55 7.75 15.36 19.88
N ILE A 56 6.87 15.07 20.85
CA ILE A 56 5.71 15.90 21.20
C ILE A 56 6.13 17.33 21.57
N ASN A 57 7.14 17.49 22.43
CA ASN A 57 7.68 18.78 22.84
C ASN A 57 8.36 19.50 21.66
N TRP A 58 9.09 18.78 20.80
CA TRP A 58 9.65 19.36 19.56
C TRP A 58 8.56 19.83 18.60
N VAL A 59 7.50 19.04 18.37
CA VAL A 59 6.33 19.45 17.58
C VAL A 59 5.70 20.68 18.24
N ASN A 60 5.31 20.61 19.50
CA ASN A 60 4.66 21.69 20.25
C ASN A 60 5.47 23.00 20.22
N ASN A 61 6.80 22.94 20.34
CA ASN A 61 7.66 24.13 20.24
C ASN A 61 7.80 24.63 18.79
N THR A 62 7.83 23.73 17.81
CA THR A 62 7.79 24.08 16.39
C THR A 62 6.49 24.80 16.02
N LEU A 63 5.33 24.28 16.45
CA LEU A 63 4.02 24.93 16.22
C LEU A 63 3.95 26.32 16.86
N LYS A 64 4.42 26.47 18.12
CA LYS A 64 4.51 27.78 18.80
C LYS A 64 5.42 28.78 18.08
N SER A 65 6.49 28.31 17.44
CA SER A 65 7.41 29.17 16.69
C SER A 65 6.88 29.62 15.32
N HIS A 66 5.83 28.97 14.81
CA HIS A 66 5.33 29.19 13.45
C HIS A 66 4.43 30.44 13.34
N GLN A 67 5.01 31.51 12.79
CA GLN A 67 4.34 32.80 12.60
C GLN A 67 3.49 32.89 11.31
N GLY A 68 3.53 31.90 10.42
CA GLY A 68 2.74 31.89 9.20
C GLY A 68 1.23 31.91 9.46
N THR A 69 0.46 32.50 8.55
CA THR A 69 -1.01 32.54 8.60
C THR A 69 -1.67 31.36 7.91
N THR A 70 -0.93 30.65 7.06
CA THR A 70 -1.39 29.47 6.31
C THR A 70 -0.30 28.41 6.24
N ILE A 71 -0.69 27.14 6.16
CA ILE A 71 0.20 25.99 5.92
C ILE A 71 -0.29 25.25 4.67
N ASP A 72 0.60 24.97 3.72
CA ASP A 72 0.21 24.19 2.53
C ASP A 72 0.19 22.68 2.83
N GLU A 73 1.18 22.16 3.56
CA GLU A 73 1.25 20.75 3.98
C GLU A 73 1.56 20.62 5.47
N PHE A 74 0.78 19.79 6.17
CA PHE A 74 0.98 19.41 7.56
C PHE A 74 0.97 17.89 7.68
N THR A 75 2.12 17.32 8.05
CA THR A 75 2.36 15.88 8.07
C THR A 75 2.84 15.47 9.45
N VAL A 76 2.08 14.61 10.12
CA VAL A 76 2.41 14.02 11.42
C VAL A 76 2.54 12.52 11.25
N CYS A 77 3.76 12.00 11.35
CA CYS A 77 4.04 10.57 11.45
C CYS A 77 4.45 10.27 12.90
N PHE A 78 3.66 9.47 13.62
CA PHE A 78 3.83 9.25 15.06
C PHE A 78 3.47 7.81 15.43
N VAL A 79 4.49 6.98 15.61
CA VAL A 79 4.31 5.59 16.07
C VAL A 79 3.75 5.60 17.49
N VAL A 80 2.61 4.94 17.67
CA VAL A 80 2.05 4.67 19.00
C VAL A 80 2.67 3.37 19.50
N ASP A 81 3.78 3.49 20.24
CA ASP A 81 4.37 2.36 20.97
C ASP A 81 3.42 1.87 22.07
N VAL A 82 3.43 0.55 22.27
CA VAL A 82 2.33 -0.22 22.89
C VAL A 82 2.72 -0.70 24.28
N ASP A 83 3.01 0.24 25.18
CA ASP A 83 2.98 -0.05 26.61
C ASP A 83 1.54 0.14 27.12
N VAL A 84 0.99 -0.97 27.63
CA VAL A 84 -0.43 -1.15 27.92
C VAL A 84 -0.91 -0.10 28.94
N ASP A 85 -2.00 0.59 28.61
CA ASP A 85 -2.60 1.78 29.25
C ASP A 85 -2.12 3.17 28.75
N GLU A 86 -1.02 3.31 27.97
CA GLU A 86 -0.49 4.65 27.62
C GLU A 86 -1.01 5.29 26.30
N GLY A 87 -1.71 4.56 25.43
CA GLY A 87 -2.26 5.09 24.18
C GLY A 87 -3.22 6.30 24.36
N SER A 88 -3.79 6.45 25.56
CA SER A 88 -4.70 7.55 25.92
C SER A 88 -4.02 8.92 26.05
N TYR A 89 -2.77 8.97 26.54
CA TYR A 89 -2.17 10.23 27.04
C TYR A 89 -1.83 11.26 25.96
N CYS A 90 -1.66 10.86 24.70
CA CYS A 90 -1.28 11.77 23.61
C CYS A 90 -2.46 12.27 22.77
N LYS A 91 -3.70 11.82 23.05
CA LYS A 91 -4.90 12.34 22.37
C LYS A 91 -5.04 13.88 22.50
N PRO A 92 -4.73 14.53 23.65
CA PRO A 92 -4.75 15.99 23.77
C PRO A 92 -3.74 16.70 22.87
N ASP A 93 -2.50 16.20 22.77
CA ASP A 93 -1.47 16.78 21.90
C ASP A 93 -1.84 16.61 20.42
N ILE A 94 -2.25 15.40 20.00
CA ILE A 94 -2.70 15.13 18.62
C ILE A 94 -3.88 16.03 18.24
N ASN A 95 -4.87 16.18 19.14
CA ASN A 95 -5.95 17.14 18.95
C ASN A 95 -5.38 18.56 18.74
N GLY A 96 -4.47 19.02 19.60
CA GLY A 96 -3.82 20.33 19.48
C GLY A 96 -3.10 20.54 18.14
N TRP A 97 -2.42 19.52 17.61
CA TRP A 97 -1.74 19.57 16.32
C TRP A 97 -2.72 19.69 15.15
N ILE A 98 -3.81 18.92 15.18
CA ILE A 98 -4.86 18.96 14.15
C ILE A 98 -5.62 20.30 14.19
N ILE A 99 -5.94 20.80 15.40
CA ILE A 99 -6.54 22.13 15.60
C ILE A 99 -5.66 23.21 15.00
N PHE A 100 -4.36 23.20 15.33
CA PHE A 100 -3.40 24.14 14.77
C PHE A 100 -3.35 24.08 13.23
N ALA A 101 -3.38 22.89 12.64
CA ALA A 101 -3.42 22.75 11.18
C ALA A 101 -4.69 23.38 10.57
N PHE A 102 -5.85 23.19 11.19
CA PHE A 102 -7.11 23.83 10.76
C PHE A 102 -7.12 25.35 10.95
N GLU A 103 -6.61 25.87 12.07
CA GLU A 103 -6.43 27.31 12.30
C GLU A 103 -5.52 27.95 11.24
N LYS A 104 -4.48 27.22 10.81
CA LYS A 104 -3.58 27.58 9.71
C LYS A 104 -4.12 27.19 8.33
N LYS A 105 -5.42 26.88 8.20
CA LYS A 105 -6.11 26.63 6.92
C LYS A 105 -5.35 25.65 6.03
N VAL A 106 -4.92 24.53 6.61
CA VAL A 106 -4.13 23.50 5.93
C VAL A 106 -4.80 23.04 4.62
N ARG A 107 -3.99 22.85 3.57
CA ARG A 107 -4.46 22.25 2.29
C ARG A 107 -4.22 20.74 2.25
N SER A 108 -3.03 20.28 2.65
CA SER A 108 -2.67 18.87 2.71
C SER A 108 -2.44 18.43 4.14
N LEU A 109 -3.34 17.61 4.69
CA LEU A 109 -3.20 17.01 6.01
C LEU A 109 -2.89 15.52 5.89
N HIS A 110 -1.78 15.09 6.47
CA HIS A 110 -1.37 13.69 6.56
C HIS A 110 -1.17 13.30 8.02
N LEU A 111 -1.95 12.33 8.48
CA LEU A 111 -1.83 11.71 9.80
C LEU A 111 -1.47 10.23 9.58
N ASP A 112 -0.30 9.82 10.08
CA ASP A 112 0.18 8.45 10.06
C ASP A 112 0.57 8.00 11.46
N PHE A 113 -0.25 7.12 12.03
CA PHE A 113 -0.08 6.59 13.38
C PHE A 113 0.24 5.09 13.37
N LYS A 114 0.91 4.60 12.31
CA LYS A 114 1.34 3.20 12.15
C LYS A 114 1.98 2.64 13.43
N LYS A 115 1.46 1.50 13.88
CA LYS A 115 1.99 0.76 15.03
C LYS A 115 3.22 -0.07 14.65
N SER A 116 4.05 -0.35 15.64
CA SER A 116 5.09 -1.39 15.52
C SER A 116 4.41 -2.77 15.38
N TRP A 117 5.01 -3.66 14.59
CA TRP A 117 4.35 -4.89 14.12
C TRP A 117 4.26 -6.00 15.17
N GLU A 118 4.66 -5.72 16.42
CA GLU A 118 4.96 -6.76 17.41
C GLU A 118 3.79 -7.11 18.33
N ASN A 119 2.80 -6.22 18.54
CA ASN A 119 1.55 -6.53 19.26
C ASN A 119 0.35 -5.67 18.78
N TYR A 120 -0.68 -6.30 18.19
CA TYR A 120 -1.89 -5.62 17.72
C TYR A 120 -2.96 -5.51 18.82
N ASN A 121 -3.17 -4.31 19.37
CA ASN A 121 -4.37 -3.96 20.13
C ASN A 121 -5.21 -2.94 19.34
N PRO A 122 -6.37 -3.31 18.76
CA PRO A 122 -7.19 -2.39 17.96
C PRO A 122 -7.87 -1.29 18.79
N TRP A 123 -8.06 -1.48 20.10
CA TRP A 123 -8.84 -0.55 20.94
C TRP A 123 -8.15 0.77 21.32
N GLU A 124 -6.90 0.99 20.87
CA GLU A 124 -6.09 2.16 21.24
C GLU A 124 -5.85 3.18 20.12
N ASN A 125 -6.38 2.96 18.91
CA ASN A 125 -6.19 3.89 17.80
C ASN A 125 -6.78 5.29 18.09
N TYR A 126 -6.20 6.31 17.45
CA TYR A 126 -6.73 7.69 17.55
C TYR A 126 -7.99 7.80 16.70
N THR A 127 -9.10 8.24 17.31
CA THR A 127 -10.40 8.37 16.64
C THR A 127 -10.69 9.81 16.28
N LEU A 128 -10.87 10.07 14.98
CA LEU A 128 -11.34 11.34 14.48
C LEU A 128 -12.86 11.31 14.38
N THR A 129 -13.56 12.26 15.02
CA THR A 129 -15.02 12.27 15.11
C THR A 129 -15.64 13.48 14.42
N THR A 130 -16.89 13.33 13.95
CA THR A 130 -17.70 14.44 13.43
C THR A 130 -17.84 15.57 14.45
N GLN A 131 -18.04 15.23 15.73
CA GLN A 131 -18.14 16.18 16.84
C GLN A 131 -16.83 16.93 17.13
N PHE A 132 -15.67 16.36 16.81
CA PHE A 132 -14.40 17.09 16.88
C PHE A 132 -14.26 18.04 15.68
N LEU A 133 -14.45 17.54 14.47
CA LEU A 133 -14.30 18.28 13.22
C LEU A 133 -15.26 19.47 13.11
N SER A 134 -16.50 19.33 13.60
CA SER A 134 -17.55 20.36 13.49
C SER A 134 -17.27 21.66 14.25
N ASN A 135 -16.29 21.68 15.15
CA ASN A 135 -15.87 22.90 15.84
C ASN A 135 -14.89 23.76 15.01
N TYR A 136 -14.42 23.27 13.85
CA TYR A 136 -13.34 23.89 13.09
C TYR A 136 -13.69 24.08 11.60
N THR A 137 -13.09 25.08 10.97
CA THR A 137 -13.25 25.31 9.52
C THR A 137 -12.22 24.48 8.75
N ILE A 138 -12.66 23.36 8.18
CA ILE A 138 -11.79 22.42 7.43
C ILE A 138 -11.85 22.60 5.89
N GLY A 139 -12.63 23.57 5.41
CA GLY A 139 -12.92 23.77 3.98
C GLY A 139 -11.76 24.17 3.06
N SER A 140 -10.55 24.36 3.60
CA SER A 140 -9.30 24.56 2.84
C SER A 140 -8.65 23.26 2.36
N LEU A 141 -9.07 22.10 2.87
CA LEU A 141 -8.44 20.82 2.56
C LEU A 141 -8.60 20.44 1.07
N GLU A 142 -7.46 20.25 0.41
CA GLU A 142 -7.28 19.72 -0.94
C GLU A 142 -6.82 18.24 -0.88
N VAL A 143 -6.07 17.86 0.15
CA VAL A 143 -5.56 16.49 0.36
C VAL A 143 -5.77 16.09 1.82
N LEU A 144 -6.38 14.93 2.03
CA LEU A 144 -6.47 14.27 3.34
C LEU A 144 -5.95 12.84 3.24
N ARG A 145 -4.99 12.49 4.11
CA ARG A 145 -4.45 11.15 4.24
C ARG A 145 -4.50 10.74 5.70
N LEU A 146 -5.26 9.69 5.99
CA LEU A 146 -5.45 9.10 7.31
C LEU A 146 -4.91 7.68 7.27
N ILE A 147 -3.93 7.38 8.12
CA ILE A 147 -3.25 6.09 8.18
C ILE A 147 -3.20 5.67 9.66
N ASP A 148 -3.83 4.54 9.98
CA ASP A 148 -4.05 4.03 11.33
C ASP A 148 -4.77 5.05 12.24
N VAL A 149 -5.73 5.76 11.65
CA VAL A 149 -6.66 6.71 12.28
C VAL A 149 -8.09 6.20 12.11
N GLU A 150 -8.81 6.03 13.22
CA GLU A 150 -10.19 5.55 13.19
C GLU A 150 -11.15 6.62 12.69
N VAL A 151 -11.88 6.28 11.62
CA VAL A 151 -12.99 7.05 11.06
C VAL A 151 -14.16 6.12 10.72
N THR A 152 -15.38 6.57 11.01
CA THR A 152 -16.62 5.92 10.53
C THR A 152 -17.04 6.49 9.19
N GLY A 153 -17.99 5.82 8.51
CA GLY A 153 -18.60 6.35 7.27
C GLY A 153 -19.17 7.76 7.45
N GLU A 154 -19.84 8.03 8.58
CA GLU A 154 -20.38 9.35 8.93
C GLU A 154 -19.31 10.44 9.00
N VAL A 155 -18.11 10.11 9.50
CA VAL A 155 -16.97 11.05 9.54
C VAL A 155 -16.48 11.36 8.14
N VAL A 156 -16.43 10.35 7.26
CA VAL A 156 -16.03 10.53 5.85
C VAL A 156 -17.07 11.36 5.08
N GLU A 157 -18.37 11.07 5.24
CA GLU A 157 -19.45 11.86 4.66
C GLU A 157 -19.41 13.32 5.13
N TYR A 158 -19.17 13.54 6.44
CA TYR A 158 -19.01 14.89 6.98
C TYR A 158 -17.83 15.61 6.31
N ILE A 159 -16.65 15.00 6.23
CA ILE A 159 -15.47 15.57 5.58
C ILE A 159 -15.76 15.91 4.11
N LEU A 160 -16.39 15.00 3.35
CA LEU A 160 -16.75 15.24 1.94
C LEU A 160 -17.73 16.41 1.78
N SER A 161 -18.64 16.62 2.74
CA SER A 161 -19.57 17.75 2.74
C SER A 161 -18.90 19.09 3.15
N ALA A 162 -17.95 19.05 4.08
CA ALA A 162 -17.31 20.23 4.67
C ALA A 162 -16.05 20.70 3.91
N CYS A 163 -15.45 19.83 3.08
CA CYS A 163 -14.23 20.09 2.32
C CYS A 163 -14.51 20.17 0.80
N PRO A 164 -15.11 21.25 0.28
CA PRO A 164 -15.50 21.36 -1.13
C PRO A 164 -14.31 21.40 -2.12
N LEU A 165 -13.09 21.60 -1.62
CA LEU A 165 -11.85 21.61 -2.39
C LEU A 165 -11.13 20.25 -2.41
N LEU A 166 -11.61 19.24 -1.68
CA LEU A 166 -10.89 17.97 -1.49
C LEU A 166 -10.71 17.21 -2.80
N GLU A 167 -9.46 17.05 -3.22
CA GLU A 167 -9.05 16.34 -4.43
C GLU A 167 -8.52 14.92 -4.16
N VAL A 168 -7.96 14.68 -2.98
CA VAL A 168 -7.40 13.38 -2.58
C VAL A 168 -7.88 12.99 -1.20
N LEU A 169 -8.46 11.79 -1.09
CA LEU A 169 -8.79 11.13 0.17
C LEU A 169 -8.10 9.77 0.22
N ARG A 170 -7.25 9.56 1.23
CA ARG A 170 -6.71 8.23 1.60
C ARG A 170 -7.14 7.88 3.00
N ILE A 171 -7.67 6.67 3.17
CA ILE A 171 -7.93 6.04 4.46
C ILE A 171 -7.24 4.68 4.45
N GLU A 172 -6.39 4.46 5.44
CA GLU A 172 -5.59 3.24 5.61
C GLU A 172 -5.69 2.76 7.06
N GLY A 173 -5.95 1.47 7.29
CA GLY A 173 -5.92 0.89 8.64
C GLY A 173 -7.03 1.36 9.60
N SER A 174 -8.19 1.78 9.09
CA SER A 174 -9.32 2.22 9.92
C SER A 174 -10.35 1.10 10.09
N GLU A 175 -10.41 0.49 11.27
CA GLU A 175 -11.31 -0.62 11.57
C GLU A 175 -12.73 -0.15 11.94
N SER A 176 -12.92 1.13 12.24
CA SER A 176 -14.23 1.75 12.45
C SER A 176 -15.01 2.01 11.15
N LEU A 177 -14.41 1.76 9.98
CA LEU A 177 -14.98 2.06 8.67
C LEU A 177 -15.80 0.88 8.13
N ALA A 178 -16.96 0.59 8.74
CA ALA A 178 -17.83 -0.51 8.30
C ALA A 178 -18.55 -0.24 6.97
N GLN A 179 -18.87 1.02 6.68
CA GLN A 179 -19.56 1.44 5.45
C GLN A 179 -18.96 2.74 4.93
N LEU A 180 -18.87 2.88 3.60
CA LEU A 180 -18.35 4.06 2.93
C LEU A 180 -19.30 4.51 1.81
N ASN A 181 -19.82 5.73 1.90
CA ASN A 181 -20.59 6.39 0.85
C ASN A 181 -19.83 7.62 0.36
N VAL A 182 -19.53 7.66 -0.94
CA VAL A 182 -18.90 8.79 -1.61
C VAL A 182 -19.82 9.23 -2.73
N SER A 183 -20.67 10.22 -2.44
CA SER A 183 -21.63 10.76 -3.41
C SER A 183 -21.70 12.28 -3.39
N GLY A 184 -21.79 12.87 -4.59
CA GLY A 184 -21.92 14.32 -4.74
C GLY A 184 -21.36 14.86 -6.07
N PRO A 185 -22.19 15.44 -6.96
CA PRO A 185 -21.74 15.95 -8.25
C PRO A 185 -20.85 17.19 -8.14
N SER A 186 -20.86 17.88 -6.99
CA SER A 186 -20.01 19.02 -6.66
C SER A 186 -18.60 18.63 -6.20
N LEU A 187 -18.37 17.38 -5.79
CA LEU A 187 -17.09 16.94 -5.21
C LEU A 187 -15.93 17.14 -6.20
N LYS A 188 -14.84 17.73 -5.71
CA LYS A 188 -13.58 17.90 -6.47
C LYS A 188 -12.67 16.67 -6.43
N LEU A 189 -13.10 15.60 -5.77
CA LEU A 189 -12.34 14.39 -5.52
C LEU A 189 -11.84 13.75 -6.84
N LYS A 190 -10.51 13.70 -7.00
CA LYS A 190 -9.78 13.11 -8.14
C LYS A 190 -9.20 11.73 -7.80
N SER A 191 -8.83 11.50 -6.54
CA SER A 191 -8.26 10.24 -6.06
C SER A 191 -8.92 9.79 -4.77
N LEU A 192 -9.39 8.54 -4.75
CA LEU A 192 -9.87 7.85 -3.56
C LEU A 192 -9.01 6.61 -3.33
N GLU A 193 -8.42 6.49 -2.14
CA GLU A 193 -7.56 5.38 -1.74
C GLU A 193 -8.10 4.77 -0.43
N ILE A 194 -8.62 3.55 -0.49
CA ILE A 194 -9.09 2.79 0.69
C ILE A 194 -8.22 1.54 0.83
N ILE A 195 -7.55 1.40 1.96
CA ILE A 195 -6.46 0.43 2.15
C ILE A 195 -6.60 -0.20 3.55
N HIS A 196 -6.50 -1.53 3.67
CA HIS A 196 -6.46 -2.24 4.96
C HIS A 196 -7.52 -1.83 6.00
N CYS A 197 -8.73 -1.47 5.57
CA CYS A 197 -9.88 -1.32 6.46
C CYS A 197 -10.58 -2.68 6.46
N LEU A 198 -10.35 -3.51 7.49
CA LEU A 198 -10.71 -4.93 7.46
C LEU A 198 -12.21 -5.15 7.71
N GLU A 199 -12.81 -4.32 8.55
CA GLU A 199 -14.25 -4.34 8.89
C GLU A 199 -15.16 -3.72 7.80
N LEU A 200 -14.63 -3.33 6.63
CA LEU A 200 -15.37 -2.62 5.59
C LEU A 200 -16.27 -3.55 4.75
N GLU A 201 -17.56 -3.57 5.08
CA GLU A 201 -18.57 -4.44 4.46
C GLU A 201 -19.19 -3.87 3.16
N TYR A 202 -19.35 -2.54 3.08
CA TYR A 202 -20.07 -1.88 1.97
C TYR A 202 -19.40 -0.59 1.47
N ILE A 203 -19.34 -0.45 0.13
CA ILE A 203 -18.87 0.78 -0.54
C ILE A 203 -19.89 1.20 -1.62
N GLU A 204 -20.36 2.44 -1.55
CA GLU A 204 -21.01 3.14 -2.65
C GLU A 204 -20.20 4.35 -3.11
N ILE A 205 -19.87 4.38 -4.40
CA ILE A 205 -19.27 5.54 -5.07
C ILE A 205 -20.22 5.95 -6.19
N SER A 206 -20.83 7.14 -6.08
CA SER A 206 -21.88 7.53 -7.02
C SER A 206 -21.92 9.01 -7.36
N SER A 207 -22.16 9.32 -8.65
CA SER A 207 -22.24 10.72 -9.13
C SER A 207 -20.99 11.54 -8.76
N VAL A 208 -19.80 10.97 -8.90
CA VAL A 208 -18.51 11.64 -8.61
C VAL A 208 -17.78 11.91 -9.94
N PRO A 209 -18.13 12.98 -10.67
CA PRO A 209 -17.67 13.18 -12.05
C PRO A 209 -16.17 13.47 -12.18
N ASN A 210 -15.52 13.95 -11.11
CA ASN A 210 -14.10 14.33 -11.14
C ASN A 210 -13.15 13.19 -10.77
N LEU A 211 -13.66 12.03 -10.34
CA LEU A 211 -12.84 10.90 -9.87
C LEU A 211 -12.05 10.28 -11.03
N MET A 212 -10.72 10.31 -10.95
CA MET A 212 -9.80 9.80 -11.98
C MET A 212 -9.07 8.54 -11.55
N SER A 213 -8.81 8.37 -10.25
CA SER A 213 -8.11 7.24 -9.65
C SER A 213 -8.89 6.65 -8.48
N LEU A 214 -9.01 5.32 -8.46
CA LEU A 214 -9.57 4.54 -7.36
C LEU A 214 -8.58 3.46 -6.96
N THR A 215 -8.17 3.44 -5.69
CA THR A 215 -7.37 2.36 -5.09
C THR A 215 -8.20 1.67 -4.02
N TYR A 216 -8.31 0.35 -4.11
CA TYR A 216 -8.89 -0.50 -3.07
C TYR A 216 -7.95 -1.67 -2.75
N PHE A 217 -7.53 -1.77 -1.49
CA PHE A 217 -6.83 -2.95 -0.95
C PHE A 217 -7.55 -3.37 0.32
N GLY A 218 -8.25 -4.51 0.28
CA GLY A 218 -8.93 -5.02 1.46
C GLY A 218 -9.60 -6.38 1.24
N GLU A 219 -10.49 -6.69 2.17
CA GLU A 219 -11.34 -7.87 2.18
C GLU A 219 -12.45 -7.83 1.12
N ILE A 220 -13.23 -8.90 1.00
CA ILE A 220 -14.32 -8.96 0.01
C ILE A 220 -15.49 -8.06 0.44
N VAL A 221 -15.59 -6.89 -0.20
CA VAL A 221 -16.62 -5.86 0.04
C VAL A 221 -17.78 -5.91 -0.97
N ILE A 222 -18.99 -5.54 -0.54
CA ILE A 222 -20.11 -5.28 -1.44
C ILE A 222 -19.97 -3.86 -2.00
N GLY A 223 -19.65 -3.74 -3.30
CA GLY A 223 -19.33 -2.47 -3.95
C GLY A 223 -20.28 -2.07 -5.08
N VAL A 224 -20.80 -0.83 -5.03
CA VAL A 224 -21.52 -0.16 -6.13
C VAL A 224 -20.70 1.04 -6.60
N VAL A 225 -20.33 1.06 -7.89
CA VAL A 225 -19.64 2.20 -8.51
C VAL A 225 -20.41 2.64 -9.75
N LYS A 226 -21.07 3.80 -9.67
CA LYS A 226 -21.97 4.34 -10.72
C LYS A 226 -21.65 5.81 -11.02
N ASP A 227 -21.88 6.25 -12.26
CA ASP A 227 -21.77 7.66 -12.66
C ASP A 227 -20.41 8.32 -12.34
N VAL A 228 -19.31 7.61 -12.62
CA VAL A 228 -17.91 8.06 -12.48
C VAL A 228 -17.19 8.16 -13.85
N PRO A 229 -17.68 8.98 -14.80
CA PRO A 229 -17.28 8.93 -16.22
C PRO A 229 -15.78 9.19 -16.50
N ASN A 230 -15.08 9.87 -15.59
CA ASN A 230 -13.65 10.22 -15.76
C ASN A 230 -12.68 9.24 -15.08
N LEU A 231 -13.14 8.14 -14.48
CA LEU A 231 -12.25 7.17 -13.85
C LEU A 231 -11.39 6.48 -14.91
N ILE A 232 -10.08 6.74 -14.87
CA ILE A 232 -9.09 6.24 -15.83
C ILE A 232 -8.10 5.24 -15.22
N LYS A 233 -7.93 5.26 -13.89
CA LYS A 233 -7.04 4.36 -13.15
C LYS A 233 -7.81 3.63 -12.06
N ALA A 234 -7.65 2.30 -12.01
CA ALA A 234 -8.00 1.50 -10.84
C ALA A 234 -6.77 0.73 -10.34
N SER A 235 -6.68 0.56 -9.03
CA SER A 235 -5.69 -0.29 -8.36
C SER A 235 -6.41 -1.18 -7.37
N ILE A 236 -6.46 -2.49 -7.62
CA ILE A 236 -7.22 -3.44 -6.82
C ILE A 236 -6.28 -4.52 -6.26
N SER A 237 -6.29 -4.67 -4.93
CA SER A 237 -5.40 -5.56 -4.16
C SER A 237 -6.14 -6.28 -3.03
N GLY A 238 -5.47 -7.24 -2.39
CA GLY A 238 -6.06 -8.05 -1.31
C GLY A 238 -7.05 -9.10 -1.82
N PHE A 239 -7.84 -9.68 -0.91
CA PHE A 239 -8.81 -10.73 -1.25
C PHE A 239 -9.89 -10.24 -2.23
N PHE A 240 -10.22 -8.94 -2.22
CA PHE A 240 -11.13 -8.36 -3.20
C PHE A 240 -10.64 -8.46 -4.64
N ALA A 241 -9.32 -8.48 -4.91
CA ALA A 241 -8.81 -8.63 -6.27
C ALA A 241 -9.26 -9.95 -6.91
N SER A 242 -9.35 -11.04 -6.13
CA SER A 242 -9.90 -12.32 -6.61
C SER A 242 -11.39 -12.22 -6.90
N HIS A 243 -12.16 -11.57 -6.01
CA HIS A 243 -13.59 -11.38 -6.14
C HIS A 243 -13.93 -10.54 -7.38
N PHE A 244 -13.27 -9.39 -7.53
CA PHE A 244 -13.38 -8.46 -8.65
C PHE A 244 -13.19 -9.18 -10.00
N MET A 245 -12.20 -10.07 -10.08
CA MET A 245 -11.94 -10.88 -11.28
C MET A 245 -12.97 -12.00 -11.49
N LYS A 246 -13.46 -12.66 -10.43
CA LYS A 246 -14.51 -13.70 -10.50
C LYS A 246 -15.89 -13.10 -10.89
N LYS A 247 -16.20 -11.88 -10.43
CA LYS A 247 -17.48 -11.16 -10.59
C LYS A 247 -17.41 -9.99 -11.58
N ASN A 248 -16.48 -10.04 -12.51
CA ASN A 248 -16.16 -9.00 -13.49
C ASN A 248 -17.34 -8.45 -14.33
N CYS A 249 -18.46 -9.16 -14.44
CA CYS A 249 -19.67 -8.67 -15.12
C CYS A 249 -20.32 -7.49 -14.39
N HIS A 250 -20.31 -7.49 -13.05
CA HIS A 250 -20.83 -6.40 -12.22
C HIS A 250 -19.99 -5.11 -12.38
N TYR A 251 -18.69 -5.26 -12.58
CA TYR A 251 -17.75 -4.14 -12.79
C TYR A 251 -17.50 -3.83 -14.27
N SER A 252 -18.33 -4.34 -15.19
CA SER A 252 -18.09 -4.23 -16.64
C SER A 252 -18.09 -2.78 -17.15
N GLY A 253 -18.95 -1.92 -16.60
CA GLY A 253 -18.94 -0.48 -16.87
C GLY A 253 -17.61 0.16 -16.48
N LEU A 254 -17.22 0.02 -15.22
CA LEU A 254 -15.93 0.45 -14.66
C LEU A 254 -14.74 0.00 -15.52
N LEU A 255 -14.66 -1.30 -15.79
CA LEU A 255 -13.59 -1.93 -16.57
C LEU A 255 -13.51 -1.44 -18.02
N SER A 256 -14.63 -0.96 -18.59
CA SER A 256 -14.67 -0.53 -19.99
C SER A 256 -13.97 0.81 -20.24
N GLN A 257 -13.92 1.71 -19.25
CA GLN A 257 -13.37 3.07 -19.37
C GLN A 257 -11.91 3.20 -18.94
N LEU A 258 -11.40 2.26 -18.12
CA LEU A 258 -10.04 2.31 -17.60
C LEU A 258 -8.96 2.33 -18.69
N LYS A 259 -7.97 3.20 -18.48
CA LYS A 259 -6.73 3.29 -19.27
C LYS A 259 -5.56 2.63 -18.55
N THR A 260 -5.57 2.65 -17.22
CA THR A 260 -4.60 2.00 -16.35
C THR A 260 -5.32 1.09 -15.36
N LEU A 261 -4.83 -0.13 -15.21
CA LEU A 261 -5.31 -1.09 -14.23
C LEU A 261 -4.09 -1.70 -13.53
N VAL A 262 -4.07 -1.62 -12.21
CA VAL A 262 -3.14 -2.34 -11.34
C VAL A 262 -3.96 -3.44 -10.65
N LEU A 263 -3.52 -4.69 -10.76
CA LEU A 263 -4.11 -5.81 -10.04
C LEU A 263 -3.02 -6.52 -9.23
N ASP A 264 -3.23 -6.64 -7.94
CA ASP A 264 -2.43 -7.51 -7.10
C ASP A 264 -3.13 -8.86 -6.94
N LEU A 265 -2.43 -9.91 -7.37
CA LEU A 265 -2.88 -11.29 -7.37
C LEU A 265 -1.89 -12.19 -6.59
N SER A 266 -0.97 -11.63 -5.79
CA SER A 266 0.00 -12.45 -5.03
C SER A 266 -0.63 -13.13 -3.81
N MET A 267 -1.74 -12.60 -3.29
CA MET A 267 -2.42 -13.11 -2.09
C MET A 267 -3.39 -14.27 -2.32
N GLU A 268 -3.72 -14.67 -3.56
CA GLU A 268 -4.69 -15.76 -3.80
C GLU A 268 -4.42 -16.54 -5.11
N GLN A 269 -4.78 -17.83 -5.14
CA GLN A 269 -4.55 -18.73 -6.28
C GLN A 269 -5.61 -18.58 -7.40
N ILE A 270 -5.64 -17.41 -8.04
CA ILE A 270 -6.82 -16.88 -8.74
C ILE A 270 -7.13 -17.59 -10.08
N CYS A 271 -6.14 -18.16 -10.77
CA CYS A 271 -6.30 -18.49 -12.19
C CYS A 271 -6.94 -19.86 -12.48
N ARG A 272 -7.58 -20.49 -11.47
CA ARG A 272 -8.36 -21.74 -11.60
C ARG A 272 -9.74 -21.58 -12.23
N SER A 273 -10.33 -20.38 -12.24
CA SER A 273 -11.69 -20.16 -12.78
C SER A 273 -11.69 -19.81 -14.28
N SER A 274 -12.71 -20.31 -15.00
CA SER A 274 -12.93 -20.16 -16.45
C SER A 274 -14.06 -19.18 -16.77
N SER A 275 -14.16 -18.06 -16.04
CA SER A 275 -15.19 -17.05 -16.30
C SER A 275 -14.94 -16.31 -17.62
N LYS A 276 -16.02 -15.93 -18.32
CA LYS A 276 -15.95 -15.08 -19.52
C LYS A 276 -15.56 -13.67 -19.12
N LEU A 277 -14.27 -13.38 -19.18
CA LEU A 277 -13.71 -12.08 -18.82
C LEU A 277 -14.09 -10.98 -19.85
N PRO A 278 -14.42 -9.75 -19.41
CA PRO A 278 -14.76 -8.65 -20.30
C PRO A 278 -13.53 -8.17 -21.09
N LYS A 279 -13.77 -7.65 -22.31
CA LYS A 279 -12.71 -7.05 -23.13
C LYS A 279 -12.34 -5.66 -22.60
N LEU A 280 -11.10 -5.52 -22.14
CA LEU A 280 -10.53 -4.27 -21.62
C LEU A 280 -10.07 -3.37 -22.80
N LYS A 281 -11.03 -2.94 -23.62
CA LYS A 281 -10.76 -2.26 -24.92
C LYS A 281 -9.98 -0.96 -24.79
N ASN A 282 -10.18 -0.20 -23.72
CA ASN A 282 -9.54 1.10 -23.53
C ASN A 282 -8.20 1.02 -22.79
N LEU A 283 -7.85 -0.14 -22.23
CA LEU A 283 -6.66 -0.30 -21.41
C LEU A 283 -5.38 -0.10 -22.22
N LYS A 284 -4.51 0.78 -21.70
CA LYS A 284 -3.19 1.12 -22.27
C LYS A 284 -2.06 0.66 -21.36
N HIS A 285 -2.28 0.61 -20.06
CA HIS A 285 -1.33 0.11 -19.08
C HIS A 285 -2.00 -0.91 -18.16
N LEU A 286 -1.34 -2.06 -18.03
CA LEU A 286 -1.66 -3.09 -17.06
C LEU A 286 -0.42 -3.29 -16.19
N GLU A 287 -0.64 -3.29 -14.89
CA GLU A 287 0.34 -3.75 -13.90
C GLU A 287 -0.25 -4.97 -13.18
N LEU A 288 0.52 -6.04 -13.09
CA LEU A 288 0.17 -7.26 -12.35
C LEU A 288 1.22 -7.50 -11.26
N VAL A 289 0.79 -7.60 -10.00
CA VAL A 289 1.60 -8.18 -8.92
C VAL A 289 1.21 -9.65 -8.77
N LEU A 290 2.19 -10.53 -8.70
CA LEU A 290 2.02 -11.99 -8.83
C LEU A 290 2.92 -12.71 -7.82
N ASP A 291 2.42 -13.80 -7.25
CA ASP A 291 3.26 -14.74 -6.51
C ASP A 291 4.09 -15.60 -7.48
N GLY A 292 5.41 -15.60 -7.32
CA GLY A 292 6.34 -16.41 -8.09
C GLY A 292 6.30 -17.91 -7.77
N GLU A 293 5.70 -18.32 -6.64
CA GLU A 293 5.47 -19.73 -6.32
C GLU A 293 4.25 -20.34 -7.04
N ASP A 294 3.28 -19.52 -7.46
CA ASP A 294 2.08 -19.99 -8.16
C ASP A 294 2.18 -19.86 -9.69
N PHE A 295 2.41 -21.00 -10.35
CA PHE A 295 2.39 -21.11 -11.80
C PHE A 295 1.07 -20.59 -12.43
N HIS A 296 -0.06 -20.73 -11.73
CA HIS A 296 -1.35 -20.25 -12.25
C HIS A 296 -1.36 -18.72 -12.46
N SER A 297 -0.74 -17.95 -11.55
CA SER A 297 -0.60 -16.49 -11.62
C SER A 297 0.08 -16.01 -12.90
N LEU A 298 1.01 -16.81 -13.44
CA LEU A 298 1.75 -16.49 -14.66
C LEU A 298 0.90 -16.77 -15.91
N VAL A 299 0.08 -17.83 -15.90
CA VAL A 299 -0.92 -18.10 -16.95
C VAL A 299 -1.97 -16.97 -17.01
N CYS A 300 -2.28 -16.30 -15.89
CA CYS A 300 -3.13 -15.12 -15.90
C CYS A 300 -2.58 -13.98 -16.77
N CYS A 301 -1.25 -13.76 -16.85
CA CYS A 301 -0.65 -12.73 -17.71
C CYS A 301 -1.11 -12.86 -19.17
N VAL A 302 -1.08 -14.09 -19.69
CA VAL A 302 -1.48 -14.42 -21.07
C VAL A 302 -3.00 -14.21 -21.25
N LYS A 303 -3.82 -14.54 -20.24
CA LYS A 303 -5.26 -14.24 -20.25
C LYS A 303 -5.52 -12.73 -20.34
N PHE A 304 -4.84 -11.92 -19.52
CA PHE A 304 -4.98 -10.46 -19.55
C PHE A 304 -4.51 -9.81 -20.85
N LEU A 305 -3.45 -10.31 -21.49
CA LEU A 305 -3.06 -9.88 -22.83
C LEU A 305 -4.16 -10.16 -23.87
N LYS A 306 -4.78 -11.35 -23.84
CA LYS A 306 -5.91 -11.70 -24.71
C LYS A 306 -7.14 -10.81 -24.46
N MET A 307 -7.33 -10.30 -23.23
CA MET A 307 -8.42 -9.38 -22.86
C MET A 307 -8.18 -7.92 -23.28
N SER A 308 -6.92 -7.50 -23.44
CA SER A 308 -6.50 -6.09 -23.49
C SER A 308 -5.88 -5.72 -24.85
N PRO A 309 -6.58 -5.87 -25.99
CA PRO A 309 -5.97 -5.88 -27.33
C PRO A 309 -5.23 -4.60 -27.74
N PHE A 310 -5.45 -3.49 -27.02
CA PHE A 310 -4.80 -2.20 -27.25
C PHE A 310 -3.79 -1.82 -26.16
N LEU A 311 -3.34 -2.77 -25.35
CA LEU A 311 -2.33 -2.58 -24.31
C LEU A 311 -1.02 -2.03 -24.90
N HIS A 312 -0.45 -1.01 -24.27
CA HIS A 312 0.80 -0.37 -24.66
C HIS A 312 1.97 -0.72 -23.72
N ARG A 313 1.68 -0.84 -22.43
CA ARG A 313 2.63 -1.19 -21.37
C ARG A 313 2.08 -2.34 -20.50
N LEU A 314 2.88 -3.39 -20.35
CA LEU A 314 2.71 -4.42 -19.34
C LEU A 314 3.83 -4.27 -18.30
N THR A 315 3.47 -4.10 -17.03
CA THR A 315 4.41 -4.18 -15.90
C THR A 315 4.05 -5.42 -15.08
N LEU A 316 5.04 -6.26 -14.79
CA LEU A 316 4.92 -7.48 -14.00
C LEU A 316 5.80 -7.31 -12.76
N LYS A 317 5.24 -7.50 -11.59
CA LYS A 317 5.93 -7.52 -10.29
C LYS A 317 5.78 -8.92 -9.72
N VAL A 318 6.88 -9.65 -9.57
CA VAL A 318 6.86 -11.04 -9.10
C VAL A 318 7.49 -11.14 -7.71
N GLU A 319 6.69 -11.57 -6.74
CA GLU A 319 7.06 -11.75 -5.34
C GLU A 319 7.55 -13.19 -5.05
N ASN A 320 8.06 -13.43 -3.85
CA ASN A 320 8.34 -14.77 -3.30
C ASN A 320 9.16 -15.73 -4.18
N LEU A 321 10.21 -15.26 -4.85
CA LEU A 321 11.13 -16.10 -5.65
C LEU A 321 12.09 -16.96 -4.81
N GLY A 322 11.59 -17.51 -3.69
CA GLY A 322 12.34 -18.13 -2.61
C GLY A 322 12.29 -19.66 -2.56
N ARG A 323 13.43 -20.30 -2.84
CA ARG A 323 13.82 -21.67 -2.42
C ARG A 323 13.20 -22.89 -3.13
N PHE A 324 11.99 -22.85 -3.70
CA PHE A 324 11.40 -24.07 -4.28
C PHE A 324 10.74 -23.89 -5.66
N ARG A 325 11.28 -24.57 -6.69
CA ARG A 325 10.61 -25.69 -7.41
C ARG A 325 11.41 -26.17 -8.63
N LYS A 326 11.32 -27.47 -8.91
CA LYS A 326 11.60 -28.07 -10.22
C LYS A 326 10.36 -27.89 -11.10
N PHE A 327 10.53 -27.65 -12.39
CA PHE A 327 9.41 -27.55 -13.32
C PHE A 327 9.16 -28.86 -14.08
N ARG A 328 7.90 -29.10 -14.50
CA ARG A 328 7.50 -30.11 -15.49
C ARG A 328 7.00 -29.36 -16.72
N GLU A 329 7.30 -29.89 -17.90
CA GLU A 329 6.96 -29.28 -19.19
C GLU A 329 5.49 -28.84 -19.26
N VAL A 330 5.29 -27.60 -19.72
CA VAL A 330 3.98 -27.11 -20.17
C VAL A 330 3.97 -27.23 -21.69
N ASN A 331 3.00 -27.98 -22.20
CA ASN A 331 2.83 -28.16 -23.64
C ASN A 331 2.65 -26.81 -24.34
N GLU A 332 3.29 -26.66 -25.51
CA GLU A 332 3.20 -25.46 -26.33
C GLU A 332 1.80 -25.31 -26.98
N GLU A 333 0.81 -24.84 -26.22
CA GLU A 333 -0.39 -24.25 -26.82
C GLU A 333 -0.10 -22.81 -27.27
N GLU A 334 -0.22 -22.56 -28.56
CA GLU A 334 0.34 -21.40 -29.23
C GLU A 334 -0.22 -20.04 -28.73
N PRO A 335 0.60 -18.97 -28.72
CA PRO A 335 0.12 -17.61 -28.50
C PRO A 335 -0.60 -17.08 -29.76
N GLU A 336 -1.83 -17.58 -29.96
CA GLU A 336 -2.60 -17.50 -31.22
C GLU A 336 -2.94 -16.08 -31.74
N LYS A 337 -2.56 -14.99 -31.05
CA LYS A 337 -2.78 -13.59 -31.52
C LYS A 337 -1.62 -12.66 -31.17
N ALA A 338 -0.93 -12.20 -32.21
CA ALA A 338 0.10 -11.17 -32.14
C ALA A 338 -0.44 -9.83 -31.58
N HIS A 339 0.17 -9.35 -30.50
CA HIS A 339 -0.22 -8.14 -29.77
C HIS A 339 0.45 -6.88 -30.34
N ARG A 340 -0.13 -6.33 -31.42
CA ARG A 340 0.43 -5.22 -32.23
C ARG A 340 0.59 -3.86 -31.52
N HIS A 341 0.03 -3.69 -30.32
CA HIS A 341 0.11 -2.41 -29.60
C HIS A 341 1.10 -2.42 -28.42
N LEU A 342 1.58 -3.59 -27.99
CA LEU A 342 2.41 -3.72 -26.79
C LEU A 342 3.84 -3.32 -27.13
N LYS A 343 4.26 -2.18 -26.58
CA LYS A 343 5.56 -1.53 -26.88
C LYS A 343 6.54 -1.66 -25.72
N LEU A 344 6.05 -1.77 -24.50
CA LEU A 344 6.87 -1.78 -23.28
C LEU A 344 6.48 -2.98 -22.42
N ILE A 345 7.45 -3.82 -22.09
CA ILE A 345 7.33 -4.83 -21.04
C ILE A 345 8.34 -4.48 -19.95
N GLU A 346 7.91 -4.52 -18.70
CA GLU A 346 8.72 -4.26 -17.52
C GLU A 346 8.53 -5.43 -16.55
N PHE A 347 9.61 -6.11 -16.20
CA PHE A 347 9.61 -7.27 -15.29
C PHE A 347 10.43 -6.93 -14.06
N ILE A 348 9.74 -6.74 -12.93
CA ILE A 348 10.30 -6.44 -11.61
C ILE A 348 10.32 -7.74 -10.78
N GLY A 349 11.46 -8.02 -10.16
CA GLY A 349 11.67 -9.21 -9.34
C GLY A 349 12.56 -10.26 -10.01
N PHE A 350 12.69 -10.23 -11.35
CA PHE A 350 13.35 -11.23 -12.18
C PHE A 350 14.60 -11.87 -11.56
N VAL A 351 14.59 -13.19 -11.40
CA VAL A 351 15.77 -13.98 -11.02
C VAL A 351 16.35 -14.68 -12.26
N GLY A 352 15.55 -14.96 -13.28
CA GLY A 352 15.93 -15.65 -14.52
C GLY A 352 15.93 -17.16 -14.39
N LEU A 353 15.10 -17.72 -13.51
CA LEU A 353 14.83 -19.17 -13.48
C LEU A 353 13.99 -19.58 -14.70
N ALA A 354 13.79 -20.89 -14.90
CA ALA A 354 13.04 -21.43 -16.05
C ALA A 354 11.68 -20.72 -16.24
N VAL A 355 10.95 -20.56 -15.15
CA VAL A 355 9.64 -19.90 -15.07
C VAL A 355 9.68 -18.44 -15.56
N ASP A 356 10.63 -17.63 -15.08
CA ASP A 356 10.79 -16.23 -15.53
C ASP A 356 11.11 -16.17 -17.04
N MET A 357 11.96 -17.08 -17.51
CA MET A 357 12.40 -17.15 -18.90
C MET A 357 11.25 -17.59 -19.81
N GLU A 358 10.49 -18.61 -19.43
CA GLU A 358 9.31 -19.10 -20.17
C GLU A 358 8.23 -18.02 -20.28
N LEU A 359 7.93 -17.33 -19.17
CA LEU A 359 6.98 -16.22 -19.18
C LEU A 359 7.43 -15.11 -20.13
N ILE A 360 8.68 -14.64 -20.02
CA ILE A 360 9.20 -13.61 -20.94
C ILE A 360 9.15 -14.11 -22.39
N LEU A 361 9.57 -15.34 -22.68
CA LEU A 361 9.54 -15.88 -24.05
C LEU A 361 8.10 -15.98 -24.61
N CYS A 362 7.11 -16.34 -23.79
CA CYS A 362 5.69 -16.33 -24.17
C CYS A 362 5.20 -14.90 -24.50
N LEU A 363 5.58 -13.92 -23.68
CA LEU A 363 5.26 -12.51 -23.89
C LEU A 363 5.95 -11.96 -25.15
N LEU A 364 7.23 -12.31 -25.39
CA LEU A 364 7.99 -11.92 -26.57
C LEU A 364 7.43 -12.53 -27.86
N LYS A 365 7.05 -13.83 -27.85
CA LYS A 365 6.33 -14.48 -28.97
C LYS A 365 5.04 -13.69 -29.32
N SER A 366 4.37 -13.10 -28.33
CA SER A 366 3.15 -12.31 -28.51
C SER A 366 3.40 -10.85 -28.92
N ALA A 367 4.45 -10.20 -28.42
CA ALA A 367 4.67 -8.76 -28.49
C ALA A 367 5.41 -8.30 -29.77
N VAL A 368 4.77 -8.50 -30.94
CA VAL A 368 5.36 -8.19 -32.27
C VAL A 368 5.75 -6.73 -32.53
N SER A 369 5.34 -5.78 -31.66
CA SER A 369 5.66 -4.36 -31.78
C SER A 369 6.37 -3.80 -30.55
N LEU A 370 7.06 -4.68 -29.81
CA LEU A 370 7.88 -4.32 -28.67
C LEU A 370 8.99 -3.34 -29.08
N LYS A 371 9.20 -2.34 -28.22
CA LYS A 371 10.27 -1.35 -28.31
C LYS A 371 11.26 -1.47 -27.16
N ARG A 372 10.82 -1.88 -25.97
CA ARG A 372 11.68 -2.11 -24.81
C ARG A 372 11.19 -3.27 -23.95
N LEU A 373 12.13 -4.12 -23.55
CA LEU A 373 12.03 -4.99 -22.39
C LEU A 373 12.91 -4.41 -21.26
N THR A 374 12.30 -4.02 -20.15
CA THR A 374 13.00 -3.61 -18.92
C THR A 374 12.97 -4.75 -17.92
N ILE A 375 14.12 -5.10 -17.35
CA ILE A 375 14.27 -6.12 -16.32
C ILE A 375 14.89 -5.49 -15.08
N VAL A 376 14.21 -5.61 -13.94
CA VAL A 376 14.65 -5.13 -12.63
C VAL A 376 14.94 -6.35 -11.75
N PRO A 377 16.22 -6.76 -11.60
CA PRO A 377 16.57 -8.03 -10.97
C PRO A 377 16.22 -8.09 -9.48
N CYS A 378 15.85 -9.29 -9.01
CA CYS A 378 15.84 -9.70 -7.60
C CYS A 378 15.25 -8.67 -6.62
N THR A 379 14.23 -7.96 -7.06
CA THR A 379 13.54 -6.93 -6.29
C THR A 379 12.37 -7.57 -5.55
N LYS A 380 12.33 -7.44 -4.22
CA LYS A 380 11.12 -7.76 -3.46
C LYS A 380 10.15 -6.59 -3.58
N TYR A 381 8.87 -6.92 -3.68
CA TYR A 381 7.79 -5.97 -3.53
C TYR A 381 7.09 -6.28 -2.20
N TYR A 382 6.65 -5.25 -1.50
CA TYR A 382 5.93 -5.38 -0.22
C TYR A 382 5.11 -4.12 0.02
N PHE A 383 3.77 -4.23 0.05
CA PHE A 383 2.84 -3.10 0.29
C PHE A 383 3.15 -1.83 -0.54
N GLY A 384 3.46 -1.99 -1.83
CA GLY A 384 3.79 -0.86 -2.71
C GLY A 384 5.27 -0.44 -2.70
N ALA A 385 6.04 -0.85 -1.70
CA ALA A 385 7.46 -0.54 -1.59
C ALA A 385 8.32 -1.52 -2.41
N VAL A 386 9.29 -0.97 -3.13
CA VAL A 386 10.36 -1.70 -3.82
C VAL A 386 11.53 -1.87 -2.85
N ILE A 387 11.84 -3.11 -2.50
CA ILE A 387 12.95 -3.48 -1.62
C ILE A 387 13.99 -4.26 -2.45
N PRO A 388 15.09 -3.63 -2.88
CA PRO A 388 16.17 -4.33 -3.57
C PRO A 388 16.77 -5.42 -2.68
N THR A 389 17.08 -6.58 -3.23
CA THR A 389 17.91 -7.54 -2.49
C THR A 389 19.31 -6.94 -2.24
N LYS A 390 19.92 -7.31 -1.11
CA LYS A 390 21.33 -7.01 -0.82
C LYS A 390 22.28 -8.11 -1.30
N ASP A 391 21.73 -9.20 -1.86
CA ASP A 391 22.49 -10.33 -2.38
C ASP A 391 23.09 -10.01 -3.77
N ALA A 392 24.37 -9.64 -3.76
CA ALA A 392 25.11 -9.29 -4.97
C ALA A 392 25.34 -10.48 -5.92
N GLU A 393 25.38 -11.72 -5.43
CA GLU A 393 25.56 -12.91 -6.27
C GLU A 393 24.27 -13.24 -7.02
N LEU A 394 23.12 -13.20 -6.34
CA LEU A 394 21.81 -13.37 -6.95
C LEU A 394 21.54 -12.29 -8.01
N ILE A 395 21.81 -11.01 -7.72
CA ILE A 395 21.71 -9.92 -8.70
C ILE A 395 22.61 -10.20 -9.91
N SER A 396 23.88 -10.51 -9.67
CA SER A 396 24.84 -10.77 -10.76
C SER A 396 24.43 -11.97 -11.62
N ALA A 397 23.94 -13.04 -10.99
CA ALA A 397 23.44 -14.21 -11.68
C ALA A 397 22.15 -13.90 -12.48
N ALA A 398 21.22 -13.12 -11.92
CA ALA A 398 20.00 -12.69 -12.60
C ALA A 398 20.32 -11.79 -13.80
N ARG A 399 21.20 -10.79 -13.66
CA ARG A 399 21.67 -9.95 -14.78
C ARG A 399 22.32 -10.78 -15.90
N ARG A 400 23.17 -11.77 -15.56
CA ARG A 400 23.75 -12.70 -16.55
C ARG A 400 22.69 -13.56 -17.27
N ARG A 401 21.61 -13.94 -16.58
CA ARG A 401 20.49 -14.71 -17.18
C ARG A 401 19.61 -13.81 -18.05
N ALA A 402 19.29 -12.61 -17.59
CA ALA A 402 18.56 -11.57 -18.33
C ALA A 402 19.24 -11.25 -19.67
N LYS A 403 20.57 -11.10 -19.69
CA LYS A 403 21.32 -10.82 -20.93
C LYS A 403 21.12 -11.87 -22.04
N LYS A 404 20.78 -13.12 -21.71
CA LYS A 404 20.48 -14.15 -22.72
C LYS A 404 19.26 -13.80 -23.60
N LEU A 405 18.35 -12.97 -23.09
CA LEU A 405 17.13 -12.52 -23.79
C LEU A 405 17.43 -11.52 -24.92
N GLU A 406 18.61 -10.91 -24.94
CA GLU A 406 19.07 -9.99 -26.00
C GLU A 406 18.94 -10.65 -27.39
N THR A 407 19.30 -11.94 -27.48
CA THR A 407 19.19 -12.76 -28.70
C THR A 407 17.76 -13.18 -29.09
N ARG A 408 16.75 -12.86 -28.26
CA ARG A 408 15.35 -13.27 -28.42
C ARG A 408 14.38 -12.11 -28.62
N LEU A 409 14.89 -10.87 -28.60
CA LEU A 409 14.08 -9.67 -28.81
C LEU A 409 13.76 -9.46 -30.30
N PRO A 410 12.62 -8.82 -30.62
CA PRO A 410 12.40 -8.27 -31.96
C PRO A 410 13.52 -7.30 -32.35
N PRO A 411 13.94 -7.21 -33.63
CA PRO A 411 15.08 -6.38 -34.05
C PRO A 411 14.97 -4.89 -33.72
N SER A 412 13.77 -4.38 -33.45
CA SER A 412 13.48 -3.00 -33.06
C SER A 412 13.38 -2.77 -31.54
N ALA A 413 13.67 -3.77 -30.71
CA ALA A 413 13.44 -3.72 -29.26
C ALA A 413 14.76 -3.68 -28.48
N GLU A 414 14.87 -2.73 -27.54
CA GLU A 414 16.01 -2.62 -26.63
C GLU A 414 15.83 -3.49 -25.37
N LEU A 415 16.93 -4.06 -24.86
CA LEU A 415 16.99 -4.69 -23.54
C LEU A 415 17.58 -3.70 -22.53
N VAL A 416 16.85 -3.36 -21.49
CA VAL A 416 17.35 -2.56 -20.36
C VAL A 416 17.34 -3.44 -19.12
N ILE A 417 18.51 -3.60 -18.49
CA ILE A 417 18.67 -4.35 -17.24
C ILE A 417 19.15 -3.34 -16.19
N LEU A 418 18.35 -3.16 -15.13
CA LEU A 418 18.65 -2.21 -14.05
C LEU A 418 19.56 -2.79 -12.97
#